data_AF-A0A534GGW2-F1
#
_entry.id   AF-A0A534GGW2-F1
#
_cell.length_a   1.000
_cell.length_b   1.000
_cell.length_c   1.000
_cell.angle_alpha   90.00
_cell.angle_beta   90.00
_cell.angle_gamma   90.00
#
_symmetry.space_group_name_H-M   'P 1'
#
loop_
_entity.id
_entity.type
_entity.pdbx_description
1 polymer ?
#
loop_
_entity_poly.entity_id
_entity_poly.type
_entity_poly.pdbx_seq_one_letter_code
_entity_poly.pdbx_strand_id
1 'polypeptide(L)'
;MKFRLKAFALHLTGSACALTFVIGGMYLGWYRWPGWYLTEVLHVVVIVVMVDLALGPALTLVVANPAKSRRQLTLDIGAIVTVQLAALIYGAVTLWVGRPLYYAFSVDRLEIVQANDLEADEIALG
;
A
#
# COMPACT_ATOMS: atom_id res chain seq x y z
N MET A 1 -6.33 1.10 30.20
CA MET A 1 -6.78 1.46 28.83
C MET A 1 -5.92 2.53 28.15
N LYS A 2 -5.56 3.64 28.82
CA LYS A 2 -4.76 4.75 28.24
C LYS A 2 -3.49 4.30 27.50
N PHE A 3 -2.75 3.33 28.03
CA PHE A 3 -1.54 2.78 27.38
C PHE A 3 -1.83 2.13 26.01
N ARG A 4 -2.86 1.28 25.94
CA ARG A 4 -3.25 0.55 24.72
C ARG A 4 -3.68 1.51 23.61
N LEU A 5 -4.46 2.52 23.98
CA LEU A 5 -4.91 3.57 23.05
C LEU A 5 -3.75 4.42 22.54
N LYS A 6 -2.75 4.74 23.38
CA LYS A 6 -1.54 5.42 22.92
C LYS A 6 -0.73 4.59 21.92
N ALA A 7 -0.53 3.30 22.21
CA ALA A 7 0.16 2.39 21.30
C ALA A 7 -0.59 2.23 19.96
N PHE A 8 -1.91 2.05 20.04
CA PHE A 8 -2.80 2.02 18.88
C PHE A 8 -2.68 3.30 18.04
N ALA A 9 -2.82 4.48 18.66
CA ALA A 9 -2.79 5.75 17.95
C ALA A 9 -1.44 6.02 17.29
N LEU A 10 -0.34 5.70 17.99
CA LEU A 10 1.01 5.83 17.43
C LEU A 10 1.20 4.91 16.22
N HIS A 11 0.77 3.65 16.33
CA HIS A 11 0.87 2.68 15.25
C HIS A 11 0.01 3.12 14.05
N LEU A 12 -1.27 3.40 14.27
CA LEU A 12 -2.20 3.86 13.23
C LEU A 12 -1.66 5.09 12.49
N THR A 13 -1.11 6.06 13.22
CA THR A 13 -0.54 7.28 12.61
C THR A 13 0.69 6.94 11.76
N GLY A 14 1.58 6.07 12.26
CA GLY A 14 2.75 5.61 11.50
C GLY A 14 2.34 4.87 10.22
N SER A 15 1.40 3.94 10.31
CA SER A 15 0.86 3.22 9.15
C SER A 15 0.18 4.16 8.16
N ALA A 16 -0.61 5.14 8.63
CA ALA A 16 -1.24 6.15 7.77
C ALA A 16 -0.21 7.00 7.03
N CYS A 17 0.85 7.46 7.71
CA CYS A 17 1.93 8.21 7.06
C CYS A 17 2.64 7.38 5.99
N ALA A 18 3.02 6.14 6.31
CA ALA A 18 3.69 5.25 5.36
C ALA A 18 2.82 4.96 4.13
N LEU A 19 1.55 4.61 4.35
CA LEU A 19 0.61 4.32 3.29
C LEU A 19 0.34 5.54 2.40
N THR A 20 0.15 6.71 3.02
CA THR A 20 -0.05 7.97 2.29
C THR A 20 1.16 8.32 1.45
N PHE A 21 2.38 8.12 1.98
CA PHE A 21 3.60 8.40 1.23
C PHE A 21 3.71 7.49 0.00
N VAL A 22 3.47 6.19 0.16
CA VAL A 22 3.54 5.22 -0.95
C VAL A 22 2.43 5.48 -1.97
N ILE A 23 1.15 5.41 -1.56
CA ILE A 23 0.03 5.55 -2.50
C ILE A 23 -0.02 6.96 -3.09
N GLY A 24 0.23 7.99 -2.29
CA GLY A 24 0.29 9.37 -2.75
C GLY A 24 1.41 9.61 -3.76
N GLY A 25 2.58 9.02 -3.53
CA GLY A 25 3.69 9.06 -4.49
C GLY A 25 3.33 8.40 -5.83
N MET A 26 2.68 7.24 -5.78
CA MET A 26 2.22 6.55 -7.00
C MET A 26 1.13 7.35 -7.73
N TYR A 27 0.22 7.98 -6.97
CA TYR A 27 -0.86 8.80 -7.49
C TYR A 27 -0.34 10.03 -8.22
N LEU A 28 0.59 10.76 -7.60
CA LEU A 28 1.14 12.00 -8.18
C LEU A 28 2.15 11.72 -9.30
N GLY A 29 2.87 10.59 -9.24
CA GLY A 29 3.92 10.25 -10.19
C GLY A 29 3.40 9.54 -11.45
N TRP A 30 2.93 8.30 -11.28
CA TRP A 30 2.74 7.36 -12.39
C TRP A 30 1.29 7.19 -12.81
N TYR A 31 0.35 7.31 -11.89
CA TYR A 31 -1.05 7.15 -12.19
C TYR A 31 -1.72 8.52 -12.40
N ARG A 32 -1.37 9.19 -13.50
CA ARG A 32 -2.00 10.45 -13.89
C ARG A 32 -3.47 10.22 -14.23
N TRP A 33 -4.32 11.18 -13.91
CA TRP A 33 -5.74 11.14 -14.29
C TRP A 33 -5.87 10.91 -15.81
N PRO A 34 -6.74 10.00 -16.29
CA PRO A 34 -7.74 9.20 -15.54
C PRO A 34 -7.30 7.77 -15.10
N GLY A 35 -6.00 7.44 -15.10
CA GLY A 35 -5.51 6.06 -15.01
C GLY A 35 -5.97 5.24 -13.80
N TRP A 36 -6.22 5.88 -12.66
CA TRP A 36 -6.78 5.23 -11.46
C TRP A 36 -8.18 4.64 -11.67
N TYR A 37 -8.98 5.24 -12.56
CA TYR A 37 -10.35 4.81 -12.82
C TYR A 37 -10.43 3.77 -13.94
N LEU A 38 -9.35 3.64 -14.71
CA LEU A 38 -9.27 2.77 -15.89
C LEU A 38 -8.44 1.49 -15.62
N THR A 39 -7.87 1.37 -14.42
CA THR A 39 -7.07 0.21 -14.00
C THR A 39 -7.71 -0.47 -12.80
N GLU A 40 -7.40 -1.75 -12.59
CA GLU A 40 -7.87 -2.56 -11.45
C GLU A 40 -7.17 -2.23 -10.11
N VAL A 41 -6.53 -1.06 -10.03
CA VAL A 41 -5.68 -0.67 -8.92
C VAL A 41 -6.41 -0.48 -7.60
N LEU A 42 -7.69 -0.09 -7.65
CA LEU A 42 -8.49 0.11 -6.45
C LEU A 42 -8.58 -1.17 -5.61
N HIS A 43 -8.64 -2.35 -6.24
CA HIS A 43 -8.66 -3.63 -5.54
C HIS A 43 -7.41 -3.82 -4.67
N VAL A 44 -6.22 -3.54 -5.21
CA VAL A 44 -4.95 -3.64 -4.48
C VAL A 44 -4.88 -2.61 -3.36
N VAL A 45 -5.26 -1.35 -3.64
CA VAL A 45 -5.25 -0.28 -2.64
C VAL A 45 -6.16 -0.59 -1.46
N VAL A 46 -7.37 -1.09 -1.69
CA VAL A 46 -8.31 -1.44 -0.62
C VAL A 46 -7.71 -2.51 0.30
N ILE A 47 -7.06 -3.53 -0.25
CA ILE A 47 -6.43 -4.59 0.55
C ILE A 47 -5.33 -4.00 1.44
N VAL A 48 -4.43 -3.19 0.87
CA VAL A 48 -3.32 -2.59 1.62
C VAL A 48 -3.85 -1.65 2.71
N VAL A 49 -4.84 -0.81 2.41
CA VAL A 49 -5.50 0.07 3.38
C VAL A 49 -6.11 -0.73 4.54
N MET A 50 -6.82 -1.81 4.24
CA MET A 50 -7.45 -2.65 5.27
C MET A 50 -6.43 -3.35 6.16
N VAL A 51 -5.32 -3.82 5.59
CA VAL A 51 -4.23 -4.43 6.36
C VAL A 51 -3.53 -3.39 7.24
N ASP A 52 -3.24 -2.21 6.69
CA ASP A 52 -2.38 -1.21 7.34
C ASP A 52 -3.10 -0.31 8.34
N LEU A 53 -4.35 0.09 8.04
CA LEU A 53 -5.11 1.04 8.87
C LEU A 53 -6.19 0.41 9.73
N ALA A 54 -6.58 -0.84 9.45
CA ALA A 54 -7.55 -1.56 10.27
C ALA A 54 -6.91 -2.73 11.00
N LEU A 55 -6.45 -3.76 10.27
CA LEU A 55 -6.05 -5.03 10.87
C LEU A 55 -4.84 -4.89 11.81
N GLY A 56 -3.73 -4.32 11.37
CA GLY A 56 -2.54 -4.22 12.21
C GLY A 56 -2.72 -3.31 13.44
N PRO A 57 -3.28 -2.10 13.33
CA PRO A 57 -3.59 -1.28 14.50
C PRO A 57 -4.55 -1.98 15.47
N ALA A 58 -5.58 -2.68 14.97
CA ALA A 58 -6.48 -3.46 15.82
C ALA A 58 -5.73 -4.59 16.55
N LEU A 59 -4.85 -5.31 15.87
CA LEU A 59 -3.98 -6.32 16.50
C LEU A 59 -3.07 -5.68 17.56
N THR A 60 -2.47 -4.52 17.28
CA THR A 60 -1.66 -3.77 18.25
C THR A 60 -2.47 -3.39 19.48
N LEU A 61 -3.72 -2.97 19.32
CA LEU A 61 -4.63 -2.70 20.44
C LEU A 61 -4.86 -3.95 21.28
N VAL A 62 -5.06 -5.11 20.64
CA VAL A 62 -5.27 -6.41 21.31
C VAL A 62 -4.01 -6.86 22.07
N VAL A 63 -2.83 -6.83 21.44
CA VAL A 63 -1.59 -7.37 22.04
C VAL A 63 -0.94 -6.42 23.05
N ALA A 64 -1.21 -5.10 22.97
CA ALA A 64 -0.66 -4.11 23.88
C ALA A 64 -1.16 -4.35 25.30
N ASN A 65 -0.26 -4.80 26.17
CA ASN A 65 -0.54 -5.03 27.58
C ASN A 65 0.57 -4.40 28.44
N PRO A 66 0.26 -3.47 29.37
CA PRO A 66 1.25 -2.85 30.24
C PRO A 66 1.95 -3.81 31.21
N ALA A 67 1.39 -5.01 31.44
CA ALA A 67 2.01 -6.05 32.26
C ALA A 67 3.09 -6.85 31.51
N LYS A 68 3.14 -6.77 30.17
CA LYS A 68 4.20 -7.42 29.38
C LYS A 68 5.52 -6.66 29.55
N SER A 69 6.63 -7.39 29.51
CA SER A 69 7.94 -6.76 29.42
C SER A 69 8.05 -5.94 28.12
N ARG A 70 8.84 -4.86 28.14
CA ARG A 70 9.05 -4.03 26.93
C ARG A 70 9.54 -4.86 25.74
N ARG A 71 10.43 -5.83 25.98
CA ARG A 71 10.95 -6.73 24.94
C ARG A 71 9.85 -7.55 24.28
N GLN A 72 8.97 -8.18 25.05
CA GLN A 72 7.85 -8.96 24.51
C GLN A 72 6.90 -8.08 23.71
N LEU A 73 6.55 -6.91 24.23
CA LEU A 73 5.67 -5.98 23.52
C LEU A 73 6.28 -5.50 22.19
N THR A 74 7.58 -5.19 22.17
CA THR A 74 8.29 -4.80 20.95
C THR A 74 8.36 -5.93 19.94
N LEU A 75 8.52 -7.19 20.38
CA LEU A 75 8.48 -8.34 19.47
C LEU A 75 7.09 -8.56 18.88
N ASP A 76 6.03 -8.47 19.70
CA ASP A 76 4.64 -8.63 19.24
C ASP A 76 4.28 -7.57 18.20
N ILE A 77 4.53 -6.29 18.50
CA ILE A 77 4.25 -5.18 17.58
C ILE A 77 5.18 -5.24 16.37
N GLY A 78 6.45 -5.61 16.56
CA GLY A 78 7.42 -5.76 15.49
C GLY A 78 6.97 -6.78 14.45
N ALA A 79 6.48 -7.94 14.89
CA ALA A 79 5.93 -8.96 13.99
C ALA A 79 4.73 -8.43 13.18
N ILE A 80 3.82 -7.69 13.80
CA ILE A 80 2.68 -7.04 13.12
C ILE A 80 3.19 -6.08 12.04
N VAL A 81 4.12 -5.18 12.41
CA VAL A 81 4.69 -4.19 11.49
C VAL A 81 5.46 -4.85 10.35
N THR A 82 6.20 -5.95 10.59
CA THR A 82 6.91 -6.67 9.53
C THR A 82 5.94 -7.23 8.49
N VAL A 83 4.84 -7.85 8.92
CA VAL A 83 3.82 -8.38 8.00
C VAL A 83 3.14 -7.24 7.22
N GLN A 84 2.83 -6.14 7.89
CA GLN A 84 2.29 -4.93 7.24
C GLN A 84 3.24 -4.35 6.19
N LEU A 85 4.52 -4.20 6.52
CA LEU A 85 5.52 -3.72 5.56
C LEU A 85 5.65 -4.66 4.35
N ALA A 86 5.60 -5.98 4.56
CA ALA A 86 5.58 -6.93 3.45
C ALA A 86 4.35 -6.75 2.55
N ALA A 87 3.16 -6.55 3.14
CA ALA A 87 1.93 -6.28 2.40
C ALA A 87 1.98 -4.95 1.64
N LEU A 88 2.50 -3.89 2.27
CA LEU A 88 2.68 -2.58 1.64
C LEU A 88 3.68 -2.63 0.47
N ILE A 89 4.81 -3.33 0.64
CA ILE A 89 5.81 -3.53 -0.41
C ILE A 89 5.20 -4.32 -1.57
N TYR A 90 4.50 -5.42 -1.28
CA TYR A 90 3.83 -6.21 -2.30
C TYR A 90 2.79 -5.40 -3.06
N GLY A 91 1.98 -4.61 -2.35
CA GLY A 91 1.02 -3.70 -2.94
C GLY A 91 1.71 -2.67 -3.85
N ALA A 92 2.75 -2.00 -3.36
CA ALA A 92 3.52 -1.02 -4.13
C ALA A 92 4.14 -1.62 -5.40
N VAL A 93 4.72 -2.83 -5.32
CA VAL A 93 5.28 -3.54 -6.47
C VAL A 93 4.18 -3.89 -7.48
N THR A 94 3.04 -4.40 -7.00
CA THR A 94 1.89 -4.73 -7.86
C THR A 94 1.39 -3.50 -8.60
N LEU A 95 1.24 -2.37 -7.89
CA LEU A 95 0.88 -1.10 -8.49
C LEU A 95 1.96 -0.58 -9.45
N TRP A 96 3.24 -0.85 -9.19
CA TRP A 96 4.33 -0.38 -10.05
C TRP A 96 4.33 -1.12 -11.38
N VAL A 97 4.14 -2.43 -11.33
CA VAL A 97 4.08 -3.31 -12.50
C VAL A 97 2.83 -3.01 -13.34
N GLY A 98 1.68 -2.79 -12.70
CA GLY A 98 0.43 -2.44 -13.38
C GLY A 98 0.26 -0.96 -13.73
N ARG A 99 1.30 -0.13 -13.60
CA ARG A 99 1.15 1.32 -13.82
C ARG A 99 0.82 1.64 -15.29
N PRO A 100 -0.07 2.60 -15.55
CA PRO A 100 -0.34 3.04 -16.90
C PRO A 100 0.87 3.79 -17.46
N LEU A 101 1.22 3.50 -18.72
CA LEU A 101 2.29 4.21 -19.43
C LEU A 101 1.69 5.24 -20.39
N TYR A 102 0.73 4.83 -21.21
CA TYR A 102 0.09 5.70 -22.19
C TYR A 102 -1.31 5.21 -22.57
N TYR A 103 -2.08 6.11 -23.19
CA TYR A 103 -3.38 5.81 -23.78
C TYR A 103 -3.22 5.72 -25.29
N ALA A 104 -3.53 4.55 -25.85
CA ALA A 104 -3.43 4.29 -27.28
C ALA A 104 -4.81 4.29 -27.92
N PHE A 105 -4.95 4.95 -29.07
CA PHE A 105 -6.17 4.86 -29.87
C PHE A 105 -5.96 3.88 -31.03
N SER A 106 -6.83 2.89 -31.15
CA SER A 106 -6.80 1.87 -32.19
C SER A 106 -8.14 1.82 -32.89
N VAL A 107 -8.21 2.34 -34.13
CA VAL A 107 -9.37 2.39 -35.04
C VAL A 107 -10.63 3.02 -34.45
N ASP A 108 -11.27 2.35 -33.50
CA ASP A 108 -12.54 2.67 -32.86
C ASP A 108 -12.49 2.64 -31.32
N ARG A 109 -11.36 2.25 -30.71
CA ARG A 109 -11.23 2.10 -29.26
C ARG A 109 -10.01 2.82 -28.67
N LEU A 110 -10.18 3.34 -27.46
CA LEU A 110 -9.09 3.86 -26.63
C LEU A 110 -8.72 2.80 -25.60
N GLU A 111 -7.46 2.38 -25.61
CA GLU A 111 -6.92 1.40 -24.68
C GLU A 111 -5.89 2.05 -23.77
N ILE A 112 -5.81 1.55 -22.55
CA ILE A 112 -4.73 1.89 -21.63
C ILE A 112 -3.64 0.84 -21.78
N VAL A 113 -2.41 1.27 -22.02
CA VAL A 113 -1.26 0.38 -22.07
C VAL A 113 -0.55 0.46 -20.73
N GLN A 114 -0.49 -0.69 -20.05
CA GLN A 114 0.15 -0.83 -18.75
C GLN A 114 1.57 -1.38 -18.93
N ALA A 115 2.44 -1.13 -17.94
CA ALA A 115 3.84 -1.54 -18.05
C ALA A 115 4.04 -3.07 -18.09
N ASN A 116 3.06 -3.85 -17.65
CA ASN A 116 3.07 -5.32 -17.73
C ASN A 116 2.58 -5.87 -19.07
N ASP A 117 2.06 -5.02 -19.96
CA ASP A 117 1.61 -5.42 -21.29
C ASP A 117 2.76 -5.44 -22.32
N LEU A 118 3.92 -4.87 -21.95
CA LEU A 118 5.07 -4.67 -22.83
C LEU A 118 6.25 -5.55 -22.42
N GLU A 119 7.05 -5.98 -23.41
CA GLU A 119 8.34 -6.60 -23.11
C GLU A 119 9.37 -5.55 -22.64
N ALA A 120 10.37 -5.98 -21.86
CA ALA A 120 11.32 -5.06 -21.21
C ALA A 120 12.04 -4.12 -22.21
N ASP A 121 12.29 -4.60 -23.42
CA ASP A 121 12.98 -3.86 -24.48
C ASP A 121 12.09 -2.78 -25.11
N GLU A 122 10.76 -2.98 -25.10
CA GLU A 122 9.77 -2.03 -25.62
C GLU A 122 9.56 -0.85 -24.64
N ILE A 123 9.72 -1.09 -23.34
CA ILE A 123 9.60 -0.07 -22.29
C ILE A 123 10.76 0.96 -22.37
N ALA A 124 11.94 0.55 -22.85
CA ALA A 124 13.13 1.40 -22.89
C ALA A 124 13.16 2.39 -24.08
N LEU A 125 12.27 2.23 -25.06
CA LEU A 125 12.21 3.02 -26.29
C LEU A 125 11.21 4.19 -26.24
N GLY A 126 10.40 4.29 -25.18
CA GLY A 126 9.42 5.37 -24.96
C GLY A 126 9.88 6.40 -23.93
#